data_AF-A0A6P1TP69-F1
#
_entry.id   AF-A0A6P1TP69-F1
#
_cell.length_a   1.000
_cell.length_b   1.000
_cell.length_c   1.000
_cell.angle_alpha   90.00
_cell.angle_beta   90.00
_cell.angle_gamma   90.00
#
_symmetry.space_group_name_H-M   'P 1'
#
loop_
_entity.id
_entity.type
_entity.pdbx_description
1 polymer ?
#
loop_
_entity_poly.entity_id
_entity_poly.type
_entity_poly.pdbx_seq_one_letter_code
_entity_poly.pdbx_strand_id
1 'polypeptide(L)'
;MEELYLETKNGNIPIDEDIVEKYDLKKGTRSPFTNNRILGENGDYVREDPPEERASLNQGDDEIEDLENGLMLSQSEMIDIAQGVDSDT
;
A
#
# COMPACT_ATOMS: atom_id res chain seq x y z
N MET A 1 -6.61 12.04 -21.65
CA MET A 1 -6.28 11.01 -20.65
C MET A 1 -5.52 9.91 -21.38
N GLU A 2 -4.72 9.09 -20.70
CA GLU A 2 -4.05 7.95 -21.34
C GLU A 2 -5.06 6.80 -21.52
N GLU A 3 -5.06 6.16 -22.68
CA GLU A 3 -5.85 4.95 -22.89
C GLU A 3 -5.22 3.76 -22.15
N LEU A 4 -6.00 3.13 -21.27
CA LEU A 4 -5.57 1.99 -20.47
C LEU A 4 -6.25 0.71 -20.95
N TYR A 5 -5.49 -0.39 -20.88
CA TYR A 5 -5.90 -1.69 -21.36
C TYR A 5 -5.68 -2.75 -20.28
N LEU A 6 -6.60 -3.70 -20.17
CA LEU A 6 -6.50 -4.83 -19.26
C LEU A 6 -5.88 -6.03 -19.99
N GLU A 7 -4.75 -6.53 -19.49
CA GLU A 7 -4.10 -7.74 -20.02
C GLU A 7 -4.96 -8.97 -19.70
N THR A 8 -5.49 -9.64 -20.73
CA THR A 8 -6.19 -10.92 -20.55
C THR A 8 -5.60 -11.99 -21.48
N LYS A 9 -5.85 -13.26 -21.17
CA LYS A 9 -5.36 -14.41 -21.97
C LYS A 9 -5.86 -14.40 -23.42
N ASN A 10 -6.96 -13.71 -23.69
CA ASN A 10 -7.61 -13.65 -25.01
C ASN A 10 -7.33 -12.34 -25.76
N GLY A 11 -6.48 -11.47 -25.20
CA GLY A 11 -6.16 -10.16 -25.75
C GLY A 11 -6.37 -9.03 -24.75
N ASN A 12 -5.95 -7.84 -25.14
CA ASN A 12 -6.04 -6.64 -24.31
C ASN A 12 -7.43 -6.03 -24.45
N ILE A 13 -8.09 -5.75 -23.32
CA ILE A 13 -9.44 -5.15 -23.30
C ILE A 13 -9.29 -3.67 -22.93
N PRO A 14 -9.83 -2.72 -23.72
CA PRO A 14 -9.80 -1.31 -23.36
C PRO A 14 -10.61 -1.07 -22.08
N ILE A 15 -10.10 -0.23 -21.19
CA ILE A 15 -10.77 0.18 -19.96
C ILE A 15 -11.47 1.51 -20.20
N ASP A 16 -12.72 1.60 -19.79
CA ASP A 16 -13.54 2.82 -19.90
C ASP A 16 -12.95 3.95 -19.04
N GLU A 17 -12.96 5.18 -19.57
CA GLU A 17 -12.36 6.36 -18.92
C GLU A 17 -13.01 6.64 -17.55
N ASP A 18 -14.33 6.41 -17.44
CA ASP A 18 -15.09 6.55 -16.19
C ASP A 18 -14.54 5.63 -15.08
N ILE A 19 -14.07 4.44 -15.44
CA ILE A 19 -13.52 3.47 -14.49
C ILE A 19 -12.10 3.87 -14.11
N VAL A 20 -11.32 4.40 -15.07
CA VAL A 20 -9.97 4.90 -14.83
C VAL A 20 -10.00 6.03 -13.82
N GLU A 21 -10.87 7.02 -14.01
CA GLU A 21 -10.99 8.17 -13.11
C GLU A 21 -11.52 7.77 -11.74
N LYS A 22 -12.55 6.91 -11.70
CA LYS A 22 -13.17 6.48 -10.44
C LYS A 22 -12.23 5.74 -9.50
N TYR A 23 -11.29 4.96 -10.05
CA TYR A 23 -10.38 4.11 -9.28
C TYR A 23 -8.92 4.54 -9.37
N ASP A 24 -8.63 5.72 -9.92
CA ASP A 24 -7.27 6.25 -10.17
C ASP A 24 -6.34 5.19 -10.78
N LEU A 25 -6.83 4.49 -11.81
CA LEU A 25 -6.07 3.39 -12.43
C LEU A 25 -4.86 3.95 -13.18
N LYS A 26 -3.70 3.31 -12.97
CA LYS A 26 -2.43 3.69 -13.60
C LYS A 26 -1.83 2.53 -14.37
N LYS A 27 -1.17 2.83 -15.49
CA LYS A 27 -0.35 1.84 -16.21
C LYS A 27 0.70 1.24 -15.27
N GLY A 28 0.98 -0.05 -15.42
CA GLY A 28 1.95 -0.76 -14.55
C GLY A 28 1.37 -1.25 -13.22
N THR A 29 0.13 -0.89 -12.89
CA THR A 29 -0.57 -1.41 -11.71
C THR A 29 -1.42 -2.64 -12.05
N ARG A 30 -2.01 -3.27 -11.04
CA ARG A 30 -2.95 -4.39 -11.22
C ARG A 30 -4.37 -3.96 -10.95
N SER A 31 -5.30 -4.48 -11.75
CA SER A 31 -6.72 -4.26 -11.59
C SER A 31 -7.21 -4.82 -10.24
N PRO A 32 -7.98 -4.03 -9.45
CA PRO A 32 -8.51 -4.49 -8.17
C PRO A 32 -9.59 -5.58 -8.32
N PHE A 33 -10.19 -5.72 -9.51
CA PHE A 33 -11.28 -6.66 -9.75
C PHE A 33 -10.79 -8.04 -10.19
N THR A 34 -9.72 -8.08 -10.98
CA THR A 34 -9.29 -9.29 -11.69
C THR A 34 -7.84 -9.65 -11.42
N ASN A 35 -7.08 -8.79 -10.73
CA ASN A 35 -5.64 -8.91 -10.51
C ASN A 35 -4.83 -8.99 -11.84
N ASN A 36 -5.46 -8.66 -12.97
CA ASN A 36 -4.81 -8.56 -14.26
C ASN A 36 -4.00 -7.26 -14.35
N ARG A 37 -2.97 -7.24 -15.19
CA ARG A 37 -2.12 -6.06 -15.37
C ARG A 37 -2.84 -5.00 -16.18
N ILE A 38 -2.62 -3.75 -15.81
CA ILE A 38 -3.06 -2.59 -16.58
C ILE A 38 -1.90 -2.13 -17.45
N LEU A 39 -2.12 -2.15 -18.76
CA LEU A 39 -1.20 -1.76 -19.81
C LEU A 39 -1.57 -0.37 -20.33
N GLY A 40 -0.59 0.36 -20.87
CA GLY A 40 -0.87 1.58 -21.65
C GLY A 40 -1.23 1.28 -23.11
N GLU A 41 -1.48 2.34 -23.88
CA GLU A 41 -1.83 2.33 -25.32
C GLU A 41 -0.95 1.43 -26.21
N ASN A 42 0.34 1.34 -25.90
CA ASN A 42 1.31 0.55 -26.67
C ASN A 42 1.51 -0.88 -26.12
N GLY A 43 0.72 -1.32 -25.14
CA GLY A 43 0.98 -2.56 -24.40
C GLY A 43 2.18 -2.45 -23.45
N ASP A 44 2.70 -1.24 -23.22
CA ASP A 44 3.81 -1.00 -22.32
C ASP A 44 3.37 -1.21 -20.86
N TYR A 45 4.00 -2.20 -20.21
CA TYR A 45 3.97 -2.39 -18.77
C TYR A 45 5.26 -1.81 -18.18
N VAL A 46 5.26 -0.51 -17.91
CA VAL A 46 6.33 0.09 -17.11
C VAL A 46 5.92 -0.11 -15.66
N ARG A 47 6.59 -1.06 -14.98
CA ARG A 47 6.53 -1.10 -13.52
C ARG A 47 7.19 0.19 -13.07
N GLU A 48 6.43 1.12 -12.52
CA GLU A 48 7.05 2.16 -11.70
C GLU A 48 7.74 1.38 -10.57
N ASP A 49 9.07 1.28 -10.64
CA ASP A 49 9.82 0.82 -9.49
C ASP A 49 9.42 1.75 -8.35
N PRO A 50 8.93 1.20 -7.23
CA PRO A 50 8.63 2.04 -6.07
C PRO A 50 9.89 2.88 -5.84
N PRO A 51 9.75 4.19 -5.57
CA PRO A 51 10.91 5.00 -5.21
C PRO A 51 11.67 4.20 -4.17
N GLU A 52 12.98 4.03 -4.35
CA GLU A 52 13.83 3.43 -3.33
C GLU A 52 13.69 4.31 -2.08
N GLU A 53 12.69 4.01 -1.26
CA GLU A 53 12.73 4.33 0.15
C GLU A 53 13.92 3.56 0.65
N ARG A 54 15.07 4.24 0.65
CA ARG A 54 16.17 3.89 1.52
C ARG A 54 15.57 3.90 2.92
N ALA A 55 15.08 2.73 3.34
CA ALA A 55 14.78 2.49 4.73
C ALA A 55 16.07 2.80 5.47
N SER A 56 16.15 3.99 6.04
CA SER A 56 17.17 4.31 7.03
C SER A 56 16.91 3.36 8.18
N LEU A 57 17.64 2.24 8.22
CA LEU A 57 17.71 1.28 9.33
C LEU A 57 18.40 1.91 10.55
N ASN A 58 18.03 3.15 10.87
CA ASN A 58 18.67 3.99 11.86
C ASN A 58 17.61 4.60 12.77
N GLN A 59 16.76 3.75 13.33
CA GLN A 59 16.06 4.02 14.57
C GLN A 59 16.27 2.78 15.43
N GLY A 60 17.20 2.88 16.37
CA GLY A 60 17.32 1.90 17.43
C GLY A 60 16.05 1.95 18.26
N ASP A 61 15.31 0.85 18.23
CA ASP A 61 14.69 0.11 19.34
C ASP A 61 13.93 0.82 20.47
N ASP A 62 13.70 2.12 20.49
CA ASP A 62 12.86 2.77 21.52
C ASP A 62 11.98 3.85 20.88
N GLU A 63 11.03 3.43 20.03
CA GLU A 63 9.88 4.28 19.68
C GLU A 63 9.01 4.44 20.92
N ILE A 64 9.27 5.51 21.66
CA ILE A 64 8.32 6.02 22.65
C ILE A 64 7.18 6.66 21.87
N GLU A 65 6.04 5.97 21.80
CA GLU A 65 4.79 6.58 21.36
C GLU A 65 4.29 7.52 22.46
N ASP A 66 4.47 8.82 22.25
CA ASP A 66 3.83 9.85 23.05
C ASP A 66 2.31 9.77 22.84
N LEU A 67 1.56 9.26 23.82
CA LEU A 67 0.10 9.38 23.82
C LEU A 67 -0.28 10.86 23.96
N GLU A 68 -1.38 11.30 23.32
CA GLU A 68 -1.86 12.70 23.26
C GLU A 68 -1.94 13.44 24.62
N ASN A 69 -1.87 12.72 25.75
CA ASN A 69 -1.87 13.27 27.10
C ASN A 69 -0.49 13.37 27.77
N GLY A 70 0.62 13.18 27.05
CA GLY A 70 1.99 13.26 27.60
C GLY A 70 2.37 12.08 28.49
N LEU A 71 1.68 10.95 28.33
CA LEU A 71 2.03 9.67 28.94
C LEU A 71 2.96 8.92 27.99
N MET A 72 4.17 8.63 28.45
CA MET A 72 5.11 7.75 27.75
C MET A 72 4.89 6.34 28.25
N LEU A 73 4.37 5.46 27.40
CA LEU A 73 4.17 4.04 27.69
C LEU A 73 5.27 3.23 27.01
N SER A 74 5.81 2.23 27.72
CA SER A 74 6.67 1.24 27.08
C SER A 74 5.84 0.30 26.20
N GLN A 75 6.47 -0.28 25.16
CA GLN A 75 5.80 -1.28 24.31
C GLN A 75 5.27 -2.47 25.13
N SER A 76 5.98 -2.85 26.20
CA SER A 76 5.54 -3.88 27.13
C SER A 76 4.24 -3.50 27.85
N GLU A 77 4.13 -2.28 28.39
CA GLU A 77 2.89 -1.79 29.01
C GLU A 77 1.73 -1.73 28.02
N MET A 78 2.00 -1.31 26.78
CA MET A 78 0.96 -1.26 25.75
C MET A 78 0.39 -2.64 25.43
N ILE A 79 1.24 -3.68 25.41
CA ILE A 79 0.83 -5.07 25.20
C ILE A 79 0.01 -5.59 26.38
N ASP A 80 0.44 -5.33 27.61
CA ASP A 80 -0.26 -5.76 28.83
C ASP A 80 -1.67 -5.16 28.91
N ILE A 81 -1.82 -3.87 28.58
CA ILE A 81 -3.12 -3.18 28.49
C ILE A 81 -4.00 -3.82 27.41
N ALA A 82 -3.47 -4.05 26.21
CA ALA A 82 -4.24 -4.60 25.08
C ALA A 82 -4.74 -6.02 25.34
N GLN A 83 -3.95 -6.82 26.07
CA GLN A 83 -4.31 -8.19 26.42
C GLN A 83 -5.15 -8.28 27.71
N GLY A 84 -5.30 -7.17 28.44
CA GLY A 84 -6.05 -7.12 29.70
C GLY A 84 -5.44 -7.99 30.78
N VAL A 85 -4.11 -8.18 30.75
CA VAL A 85 -3.38 -9.00 31.72
C VAL A 85 -3.02 -8.11 32.89
N ASP A 86 -3.46 -8.50 34.09
CA ASP A 86 -2.97 -7.89 35.32
C ASP A 86 -1.61 -8.52 35.61
N SER A 87 -0.55 -7.71 35.64
CA SER A 87 0.78 -8.19 36.01
C SER A 87 0.81 -8.41 37.52
N ASP A 88 0.41 -9.59 37.96
CA ASP A 88 0.61 -10.07 39.33
C ASP A 88 2.12 -10.32 39.57
N THR A 89 2.78 -9.30 40.14
CA THR A 89 4.12 -9.27 40.79
C THR A 89 5.33 -9.88 40.05
#